data_AF-A0A958MLK2-F1
#
_entry.id   AF-A0A958MLK2-F1
#
_cell.length_a   1.000
_cell.length_b   1.000
_cell.length_c   1.000
_cell.angle_alpha   90.00
_cell.angle_beta   90.00
_cell.angle_gamma   90.00
#
_symmetry.space_group_name_H-M   'P 1'
#
loop_
_entity.id
_entity.type
_entity.pdbx_description
1 polymer ?
#
loop_
_entity_poly.entity_id
_entity_poly.type
_entity_poly.pdbx_seq_one_letter_code
_entity_poly.pdbx_strand_id
1 'polypeptide(L)'
;MKTCLKLILTGLIFISCTTGKLKLLAGVSSSLDEVSAIEKTTNSDVLWVIQDAGNKNHLYGLNLEGQIIRDIEITNADNRDWEDLTSDNEGNIYIGDFGNNNEKQKDFTIYKVTRPEKNTRSTEAEGIHFKLPDDMDSVDFEAFFLYKGFFYVFSKDHKTCELIKIPNSPGNHIASYVAKIELKDKHTKVTSADISD
;
A
#
# COMPACT_ATOMS: atom_id res chain seq x y z
N MET A 1 14.00 -70.41 19.90
CA MET A 1 14.40 -69.48 18.83
C MET A 1 13.73 -68.14 19.09
N LYS A 2 14.52 -67.07 19.08
CA LYS A 2 14.12 -65.70 19.39
C LYS A 2 13.33 -65.11 18.22
N THR A 3 12.23 -64.43 18.48
CA THR A 3 11.69 -63.47 17.51
C THR A 3 11.37 -62.17 18.22
N CYS A 4 12.05 -61.13 17.73
CA CYS A 4 12.26 -59.84 18.34
C CYS A 4 11.06 -58.93 18.03
N LEU A 5 10.46 -58.35 19.07
CA LEU A 5 9.43 -57.31 18.95
C LEU A 5 10.10 -56.04 18.41
N LYS A 6 10.01 -55.79 17.10
CA LYS A 6 10.46 -54.53 16.49
C LYS A 6 9.38 -53.48 16.71
N LEU A 7 9.58 -52.66 17.74
CA LEU A 7 8.88 -51.39 17.95
C LEU A 7 9.27 -50.44 16.80
N ILE A 8 8.39 -50.25 15.82
CA ILE A 8 8.58 -49.22 14.78
C ILE A 8 8.11 -47.90 15.38
N LEU A 9 9.04 -47.15 15.95
CA LEU A 9 8.83 -45.76 16.33
C LEU A 9 8.96 -44.91 15.07
N THR A 10 7.86 -44.72 14.35
CA THR A 10 7.76 -43.74 13.27
C THR A 10 7.88 -42.33 13.87
N GLY A 11 9.09 -41.77 13.81
CA GLY A 11 9.32 -40.37 14.15
C GLY A 11 8.61 -39.46 13.16
N LEU A 12 7.60 -38.72 13.63
CA LEU A 12 7.09 -37.54 12.94
C LEU A 12 8.20 -36.49 12.94
N ILE A 13 8.86 -36.32 11.78
CA ILE A 13 9.72 -35.17 11.53
C ILE A 13 8.77 -34.01 11.26
N PHE A 14 8.55 -33.19 12.29
CA PHE A 14 7.92 -31.88 12.13
C PHE A 14 8.88 -30.99 11.34
N ILE A 15 8.71 -30.95 10.03
CA ILE A 15 9.33 -29.93 9.18
C ILE A 15 8.53 -28.65 9.44
N SER A 16 8.87 -27.96 10.53
CA SER A 16 8.43 -26.58 10.72
C SER A 16 9.16 -25.73 9.69
N CYS A 17 8.40 -25.16 8.76
CA CYS A 17 8.91 -24.19 7.81
C CYS A 17 9.41 -22.98 8.61
N THR A 18 10.73 -22.83 8.76
CA THR A 18 11.28 -21.63 9.39
C THR A 18 11.10 -20.49 8.38
N THR A 19 10.26 -19.51 8.69
CA THR A 19 10.03 -18.31 7.88
C THR A 19 11.24 -17.34 7.87
N GLY A 20 12.44 -17.86 8.13
CA GLY A 20 13.63 -17.07 8.43
C GLY A 20 13.60 -16.43 9.82
N LYS A 21 14.78 -16.08 10.34
CA LYS A 21 14.88 -15.16 11.50
C LYS A 21 14.89 -13.75 10.94
N LEU A 22 13.77 -13.05 11.03
CA LEU A 22 13.71 -11.62 10.68
C LEU A 22 14.55 -10.82 11.69
N LYS A 23 15.37 -9.89 11.20
CA LYS A 23 16.07 -8.92 12.03
C LYS A 23 15.20 -7.66 12.10
N LEU A 24 14.74 -7.31 13.30
CA LEU A 24 14.13 -6.01 13.54
C LEU A 24 15.19 -4.92 13.27
N LEU A 25 14.91 -4.04 12.31
CA LEU A 25 15.79 -2.91 11.98
C LEU A 25 15.44 -1.70 12.84
N ALA A 26 14.16 -1.33 12.85
CA ALA A 26 13.64 -0.19 13.60
C ALA A 26 12.14 -0.36 13.88
N GLY A 27 11.64 0.44 14.83
CA GLY A 27 10.21 0.73 14.97
C GLY A 27 9.90 2.10 14.38
N VAL A 28 8.66 2.32 13.97
CA VAL A 28 8.19 3.64 13.55
C VAL A 28 8.08 4.56 14.78
N SER A 29 8.39 5.85 14.61
CA SER A 29 8.28 6.87 15.67
C SER A 29 6.87 6.89 16.27
N SER A 30 6.75 6.89 17.60
CA SER A 30 5.45 6.92 18.31
C SER A 30 4.68 8.24 18.15
N SER A 31 5.24 9.21 17.44
CA SER A 31 4.57 10.45 17.05
C SER A 31 3.70 10.29 15.80
N LEU A 32 3.77 9.13 15.14
CA LEU A 32 2.86 8.74 14.06
C LEU A 32 1.87 7.74 14.65
N ASP A 33 0.62 8.13 14.73
CA ASP A 33 -0.45 7.42 15.42
C ASP A 33 -0.90 6.18 14.62
N GLU A 34 -0.98 6.30 13.30
CA GLU A 34 -1.49 5.24 12.42
C GLU A 34 -0.85 5.30 11.03
N VAL A 35 0.32 4.65 10.87
CA VAL A 35 0.97 4.55 9.55
C VAL A 35 0.25 3.51 8.69
N SER A 36 -0.29 3.94 7.55
CA SER A 36 -0.98 3.09 6.58
C SER A 36 -0.02 2.49 5.55
N ALA A 37 1.02 3.23 5.15
CA ALA A 37 1.94 2.78 4.09
C ALA A 37 3.39 3.21 4.25
N ILE A 38 4.27 2.49 3.56
CA ILE A 38 5.70 2.73 3.50
C ILE A 38 6.23 2.46 2.09
N GLU A 39 7.06 3.37 1.57
CA GLU A 39 7.63 3.25 0.23
C GLU A 39 9.08 3.76 0.17
N LYS A 40 9.90 3.15 -0.68
CA LYS A 40 11.30 3.54 -0.89
C LYS A 40 11.56 3.83 -2.36
N THR A 41 12.11 5.01 -2.68
CA THR A 41 12.51 5.33 -4.06
C THR A 41 13.83 4.64 -4.43
N THR A 42 14.06 4.38 -5.71
CA THR A 42 15.18 3.54 -6.22
C THR A 42 16.58 3.95 -5.75
N ASN A 43 16.83 5.22 -5.44
CA ASN A 43 18.17 5.77 -5.19
C ASN A 43 18.32 6.50 -3.85
N SER A 44 17.54 6.13 -2.85
CA SER A 44 17.49 6.83 -1.57
C SER A 44 17.22 5.89 -0.43
N ASP A 45 17.85 6.12 0.72
CA ASP A 45 17.57 5.38 1.96
C ASP A 45 16.46 6.00 2.81
N VAL A 46 15.76 7.01 2.27
CA VAL A 46 14.57 7.56 2.91
C VAL A 46 13.40 6.58 2.73
N LEU A 47 12.76 6.24 3.85
CA LEU A 47 11.51 5.48 3.88
C LEU A 47 10.36 6.47 3.99
N TRP A 48 9.59 6.62 2.91
CA TRP A 48 8.43 7.50 2.88
C TRP A 48 7.24 6.81 3.53
N VAL A 49 6.53 7.50 4.41
CA VAL A 49 5.33 6.99 5.07
C VAL A 49 4.24 8.06 5.10
N ILE A 50 3.00 7.59 5.18
CA ILE A 50 1.79 8.39 5.38
C ILE A 50 1.04 7.87 6.59
N GLN A 51 0.08 8.66 7.07
CA GLN A 51 -0.85 8.23 8.11
C GLN A 51 -2.27 8.16 7.54
N ASP A 52 -3.08 7.29 8.13
CA ASP A 52 -4.48 7.06 7.74
C ASP A 52 -5.40 8.27 8.08
N ALA A 53 -6.67 8.21 7.67
CA ALA A 53 -7.70 9.21 7.88
C ALA A 53 -7.76 9.74 9.33
N GLY A 54 -8.05 11.04 9.46
CA GLY A 54 -8.08 11.73 10.74
C GLY A 54 -6.72 12.25 11.22
N ASN A 55 -5.64 11.89 10.52
CA ASN A 55 -4.32 12.46 10.72
C ASN A 55 -4.02 13.61 9.76
N LYS A 56 -2.82 14.19 9.87
CA LYS A 56 -2.37 15.28 9.00
C LYS A 56 -2.15 14.80 7.57
N ASN A 57 -2.36 15.69 6.61
CA ASN A 57 -2.06 15.58 5.18
C ASN A 57 -0.55 15.73 4.89
N HIS A 58 0.27 14.92 5.55
CA HIS A 58 1.72 15.03 5.53
C HIS A 58 2.36 13.76 4.97
N LEU A 59 3.40 13.94 4.17
CA LEU A 59 4.32 12.89 3.74
C LEU A 59 5.57 12.95 4.62
N TYR A 60 5.82 11.88 5.37
CA TYR A 60 6.94 11.79 6.29
C TYR A 60 8.07 10.96 5.67
N GLY A 61 9.31 11.39 5.85
CA GLY A 61 10.47 10.60 5.46
C GLY A 61 11.22 10.13 6.71
N LEU A 62 11.42 8.83 6.83
CA LEU A 62 12.17 8.19 7.91
C LEU A 62 13.56 7.79 7.43
N ASN A 63 14.54 7.79 8.32
CA ASN A 63 15.79 7.05 8.08
C ASN A 63 15.60 5.55 8.40
N LEU A 64 16.64 4.75 8.18
CA LEU A 64 16.61 3.30 8.42
C LEU A 64 16.49 2.94 9.91
N GLU A 65 16.73 3.90 10.80
CA GLU A 65 16.51 3.80 12.24
C GLU A 65 15.07 4.17 12.65
N GLY A 66 14.18 4.48 11.70
CA GLY A 66 12.78 4.82 11.95
C GLY A 66 12.53 6.25 12.45
N GLN A 67 13.56 7.10 12.43
CA GLN A 67 13.49 8.50 12.87
C GLN A 67 12.98 9.39 11.74
N ILE A 68 12.05 10.29 12.07
CA ILE A 68 11.54 11.29 11.12
C ILE A 68 12.65 12.29 10.78
N ILE A 69 13.07 12.31 9.51
CA ILE A 69 14.07 13.23 8.94
C ILE A 69 13.47 14.19 7.90
N ARG A 70 12.21 13.97 7.53
CA ARG A 70 11.38 14.83 6.67
C ARG A 70 9.94 14.82 7.16
N ASP A 71 9.32 16.00 7.09
CA ASP A 71 7.93 16.24 7.42
C ASP A 71 7.41 17.26 6.39
N ILE A 72 6.64 16.80 5.40
CA ILE A 72 6.24 17.59 4.22
C ILE A 72 4.72 17.68 4.18
N GLU A 73 4.18 18.86 4.40
CA GLU A 73 2.75 19.14 4.21
C GLU A 73 2.38 19.18 2.72
N ILE A 74 1.30 18.50 2.34
CA ILE A 74 0.72 18.58 0.99
C ILE A 74 -0.39 19.62 0.99
N THR A 75 -0.07 20.86 0.64
CA THR A 75 -0.91 22.04 0.95
C THR A 75 -2.21 22.12 0.17
N ASN A 76 -2.33 21.36 -0.91
CA ASN A 76 -3.51 21.30 -1.78
C ASN A 76 -4.25 19.95 -1.71
N ALA A 77 -3.98 19.14 -0.69
CA ALA A 77 -4.64 17.86 -0.47
C ALA A 77 -5.14 17.76 0.98
N ASP A 78 -6.31 17.14 1.14
CA ASP A 78 -6.81 16.72 2.44
C ASP A 78 -6.56 15.21 2.61
N ASN A 79 -6.26 14.76 3.82
CA ASN A 79 -6.22 13.34 4.14
C ASN A 79 -7.64 12.85 4.40
N ARG A 80 -8.34 12.47 3.33
CA ARG A 80 -9.69 11.92 3.43
C ARG A 80 -9.65 10.45 3.86
N ASP A 81 -8.89 9.62 3.15
CA ASP A 81 -8.67 8.20 3.44
C ASP A 81 -7.39 7.73 2.69
N TRP A 82 -6.22 8.12 3.22
CA TRP A 82 -4.91 7.82 2.62
C TRP A 82 -4.41 6.43 3.01
N GLU A 83 -4.36 5.53 2.02
CA GLU A 83 -4.22 4.09 2.28
C GLU A 83 -2.85 3.53 1.90
N ASP A 84 -2.31 3.92 0.75
CA ASP A 84 -1.10 3.29 0.20
C ASP A 84 -0.16 4.27 -0.50
N LEU A 85 1.10 3.84 -0.70
CA LEU A 85 2.13 4.55 -1.46
C LEU A 85 2.70 3.71 -2.61
N THR A 86 3.07 4.38 -3.70
CA THR A 86 3.95 3.80 -4.72
C THR A 86 4.90 4.87 -5.27
N SER A 87 5.92 4.50 -6.02
CA SER A 87 6.89 5.43 -6.60
C SER A 87 7.18 5.17 -8.07
N ASP A 88 7.83 6.14 -8.72
CA ASP A 88 8.43 5.92 -10.04
C ASP A 88 9.96 6.07 -10.01
N ASN A 89 10.58 5.68 -11.12
CA ASN A 89 12.02 5.76 -11.31
C ASN A 89 12.58 7.19 -11.36
N GLU A 90 11.72 8.22 -11.43
CA GLU A 90 12.11 9.63 -11.34
C GLU A 90 12.19 10.12 -9.89
N GLY A 91 11.76 9.28 -8.95
CA GLY A 91 11.71 9.57 -7.51
C GLY A 91 10.46 10.33 -7.11
N ASN A 92 9.39 10.30 -7.91
CA ASN A 92 8.09 10.82 -7.49
C ASN A 92 7.42 9.79 -6.56
N ILE A 93 6.65 10.30 -5.59
CA ILE A 93 5.81 9.48 -4.71
C ILE A 93 4.36 9.71 -5.09
N TYR A 94 3.57 8.64 -5.09
CA TYR A 94 2.15 8.67 -5.33
C TYR A 94 1.43 8.25 -4.06
N ILE A 95 0.43 9.04 -3.65
CA ILE A 95 -0.38 8.82 -2.45
C ILE A 95 -1.78 8.40 -2.89
N GLY A 96 -2.22 7.23 -2.45
CA GLY A 96 -3.57 6.74 -2.70
C GLY A 96 -4.58 7.31 -1.71
N ASP A 97 -5.39 8.28 -2.12
CA ASP A 97 -6.56 8.77 -1.39
C ASP A 97 -7.81 8.10 -1.97
N PHE A 98 -8.03 6.86 -1.56
CA PHE A 98 -9.07 6.01 -2.13
C PHE A 98 -9.73 5.04 -1.14
N GLY A 99 -9.37 5.10 0.14
CA GLY A 99 -10.12 4.42 1.19
C GLY A 99 -11.57 4.87 1.19
N ASN A 100 -12.45 3.94 1.54
CA ASN A 100 -13.90 4.12 1.48
C ASN A 100 -14.63 3.06 2.31
N ASN A 101 -14.26 2.92 3.57
CA ASN A 101 -14.81 1.93 4.52
C ASN A 101 -16.36 1.90 4.61
N ASN A 102 -17.03 2.98 4.22
CA ASN A 102 -18.50 3.08 4.23
C ASN A 102 -19.18 2.73 2.89
N GLU A 103 -18.40 2.49 1.83
CA GLU A 103 -18.83 2.13 0.47
C GLU A 103 -19.86 3.12 -0.12
N LYS A 104 -19.65 4.43 0.06
CA LYS A 104 -20.55 5.46 -0.48
C LYS A 104 -19.95 6.27 -1.63
N GLN A 105 -18.62 6.32 -1.73
CA GLN A 105 -17.92 7.17 -2.69
C GLN A 105 -17.67 6.43 -4.01
N LYS A 106 -17.71 7.15 -5.13
CA LYS A 106 -17.33 6.61 -6.44
C LYS A 106 -16.29 7.47 -7.16
N ASP A 107 -15.73 8.45 -6.46
CA ASP A 107 -14.72 9.38 -6.94
C ASP A 107 -13.55 9.44 -5.94
N PHE A 108 -12.35 9.34 -6.49
CA PHE A 108 -11.13 9.09 -5.75
C PHE A 108 -9.95 9.85 -6.37
N THR A 109 -8.86 9.97 -5.61
CA THR A 109 -7.69 10.71 -6.06
C THR A 109 -6.41 9.93 -5.78
N ILE A 110 -5.48 9.99 -6.72
CA ILE A 110 -4.08 9.66 -6.46
C ILE A 110 -3.30 10.98 -6.57
N TYR A 111 -2.58 11.35 -5.51
CA TYR A 111 -1.75 12.55 -5.50
C TYR A 111 -0.33 12.21 -5.91
N LYS A 112 0.24 12.93 -6.86
CA LYS A 112 1.66 12.82 -7.23
C LYS A 112 2.46 13.93 -6.56
N VAL A 113 3.37 13.54 -5.67
CA VAL A 113 4.36 14.42 -5.06
C VAL A 113 5.66 14.32 -5.84
N THR A 114 6.03 15.40 -6.53
CA THR A 114 7.25 15.41 -7.34
C THR A 114 8.49 15.49 -6.47
N ARG A 115 9.33 14.44 -6.52
CA ARG A 115 10.66 14.37 -5.90
C ARG A 115 10.71 14.93 -4.47
N PRO A 116 9.96 14.37 -3.51
CA PRO A 116 9.81 14.91 -2.17
C PRO A 116 11.12 15.09 -1.40
N GLU A 117 12.18 14.35 -1.75
CA GLU A 117 13.53 14.52 -1.18
C GLU A 117 14.10 15.94 -1.32
N LYS A 118 13.65 16.67 -2.35
CA LYS A 118 14.06 18.05 -2.63
C LYS A 118 13.24 19.08 -1.85
N ASN A 119 12.14 18.67 -1.24
CA ASN A 119 11.25 19.54 -0.48
C ASN A 119 11.66 19.55 1.00
N THR A 120 11.37 20.66 1.69
CA THR A 120 11.85 20.86 3.08
C THR A 120 10.76 21.05 4.11
N ARG A 121 9.54 21.48 3.73
CA ARG A 121 8.44 21.73 4.68
C ARG A 121 7.06 21.51 4.08
N SER A 122 6.84 21.94 2.86
CA SER A 122 5.56 21.80 2.18
C SER A 122 5.74 21.77 0.67
N THR A 123 4.73 21.24 -0.01
CA THR A 123 4.66 21.18 -1.48
C THR A 123 3.22 21.01 -1.93
N GLU A 124 2.95 21.24 -3.21
CA GLU A 124 1.70 20.87 -3.84
C GLU A 124 1.86 19.53 -4.57
N ALA A 125 0.77 18.78 -4.67
CA ALA A 125 0.71 17.55 -5.44
C ALA A 125 -0.17 17.68 -6.68
N GLU A 126 0.19 16.99 -7.76
CA GLU A 126 -0.66 16.88 -8.94
C GLU A 126 -1.77 15.86 -8.68
N GLY A 127 -3.02 16.23 -8.96
CA GLY A 127 -4.19 15.35 -8.77
C GLY A 127 -4.46 14.46 -9.98
N ILE A 128 -4.54 13.16 -9.73
CA ILE A 128 -4.99 12.14 -10.68
C ILE A 128 -6.33 11.64 -10.16
N HIS A 129 -7.40 12.27 -10.60
CA HIS A 129 -8.76 12.00 -10.15
C HIS A 129 -9.37 10.89 -11.00
N PHE A 130 -10.06 9.96 -10.38
CA PHE A 130 -10.76 8.91 -11.10
C PHE A 130 -12.14 8.63 -10.51
N LYS A 131 -13.06 8.22 -11.38
CA LYS A 131 -14.35 7.67 -10.99
C LYS A 131 -14.45 6.20 -11.33
N LEU A 132 -15.26 5.47 -10.58
CA LEU A 132 -15.62 4.10 -10.96
C LEU A 132 -16.53 4.11 -12.20
N PRO A 133 -16.50 3.04 -13.02
CA PRO A 133 -17.51 2.81 -14.04
C PRO A 133 -18.94 2.88 -13.47
N ASP A 134 -19.90 3.33 -14.28
CA ASP A 134 -21.30 3.48 -13.85
C ASP A 134 -21.92 2.15 -13.37
N ASP A 135 -21.47 1.04 -13.96
CA ASP A 135 -21.90 -0.33 -13.67
C ASP A 135 -21.11 -1.02 -12.55
N MET A 136 -20.14 -0.34 -11.95
CA MET A 136 -19.36 -0.83 -10.81
C MET A 136 -19.89 -0.24 -9.50
N ASP A 137 -20.13 -1.10 -8.51
CA ASP A 137 -20.53 -0.67 -7.17
C ASP A 137 -19.40 0.07 -6.44
N SER A 138 -19.78 0.89 -5.46
CA SER A 138 -18.80 1.52 -4.57
C SER A 138 -18.13 0.43 -3.72
N VAL A 139 -16.81 0.48 -3.63
CA VAL A 139 -16.01 -0.45 -2.84
C VAL A 139 -14.93 0.32 -2.07
N ASP A 140 -14.35 -0.35 -1.09
CA ASP A 140 -13.22 0.13 -0.30
C ASP A 140 -11.90 -0.28 -0.97
N PHE A 141 -11.00 0.67 -1.25
CA PHE A 141 -9.69 0.41 -1.87
C PHE A 141 -8.58 0.67 -0.87
N GLU A 142 -7.55 -0.19 -0.84
CA GLU A 142 -6.46 -0.03 0.13
C GLU A 142 -5.06 -0.31 -0.41
N ALA A 143 -4.94 -0.69 -1.67
CA ALA A 143 -3.66 -1.13 -2.19
C ALA A 143 -3.49 -0.74 -3.64
N PHE A 144 -2.28 -0.33 -4.02
CA PHE A 144 -1.96 -0.06 -5.42
C PHE A 144 -0.48 -0.11 -5.74
N PHE A 145 -0.16 -0.33 -7.01
CA PHE A 145 1.18 -0.13 -7.54
C PHE A 145 1.16 0.53 -8.91
N LEU A 146 2.27 1.17 -9.28
CA LEU A 146 2.49 1.71 -10.61
C LEU A 146 3.18 0.68 -11.51
N TYR A 147 2.58 0.37 -12.66
CA TYR A 147 3.20 -0.50 -13.66
C TYR A 147 2.86 -0.07 -15.08
N LYS A 148 3.90 0.08 -15.92
CA LYS A 148 3.78 0.44 -17.35
C LYS A 148 2.86 1.64 -17.62
N GLY A 149 2.93 2.67 -16.78
CA GLY A 149 2.16 3.91 -16.92
C GLY A 149 0.72 3.85 -16.41
N PHE A 150 0.36 2.80 -15.66
CA PHE A 150 -0.95 2.67 -15.02
C PHE A 150 -0.81 2.35 -13.54
N PHE A 151 -1.69 2.93 -12.73
CA PHE A 151 -1.95 2.44 -11.38
C PHE A 151 -2.87 1.24 -11.46
N TYR A 152 -2.55 0.20 -10.70
CA TYR A 152 -3.40 -0.97 -10.48
C TYR A 152 -3.89 -0.89 -9.04
N VAL A 153 -5.18 -0.69 -8.83
CA VAL A 153 -5.77 -0.43 -7.51
C VAL A 153 -6.68 -1.59 -7.12
N PHE A 154 -6.51 -2.06 -5.89
CA PHE A 154 -7.09 -3.28 -5.35
C PHE A 154 -8.06 -2.96 -4.22
N SER A 155 -9.26 -3.55 -4.28
CA SER A 155 -10.24 -3.39 -3.22
C SER A 155 -9.92 -4.26 -2.00
N LYS A 156 -10.29 -3.79 -0.81
CA LYS A 156 -10.24 -4.53 0.44
C LYS A 156 -11.60 -5.17 0.73
N ASP A 157 -11.70 -6.47 0.49
CA ASP A 157 -12.85 -7.29 0.93
C ASP A 157 -12.38 -8.67 1.41
N HIS A 158 -13.25 -9.38 2.14
CA HIS A 158 -12.99 -10.62 2.87
C HIS A 158 -12.91 -11.88 2.01
N LYS A 159 -13.40 -11.84 0.77
CA LYS A 159 -13.44 -13.00 -0.13
C LYS A 159 -12.99 -12.65 -1.53
N THR A 160 -13.21 -11.42 -1.93
CA THR A 160 -12.95 -10.98 -3.28
C THR A 160 -12.12 -9.71 -3.26
N CYS A 161 -11.43 -9.46 -4.36
CA CYS A 161 -10.70 -8.23 -4.58
C CYS A 161 -11.00 -7.78 -6.00
N GLU A 162 -11.64 -6.62 -6.13
CA GLU A 162 -11.82 -5.96 -7.42
C GLU A 162 -10.51 -5.24 -7.77
N LEU A 163 -10.07 -5.42 -9.01
CA LEU A 163 -8.89 -4.77 -9.56
C LEU A 163 -9.33 -3.80 -10.65
N ILE A 164 -8.92 -2.54 -10.50
CA ILE A 164 -9.12 -1.48 -11.50
C ILE A 164 -7.77 -0.92 -11.94
N LYS A 165 -7.75 -0.27 -13.11
CA LYS A 165 -6.58 0.46 -13.59
C LYS A 165 -6.88 1.91 -13.96
N ILE A 166 -5.93 2.80 -13.68
CA ILE A 166 -6.01 4.24 -13.93
C ILE A 166 -4.74 4.70 -14.63
N PRO A 167 -4.80 5.51 -15.70
CA PRO A 167 -3.61 6.08 -16.32
C PRO A 167 -2.82 6.97 -15.34
N ASN A 168 -1.49 6.84 -15.31
CA ASN A 168 -0.63 7.76 -14.57
C ASN A 168 -0.46 9.07 -15.35
N SER A 169 -1.48 9.92 -15.28
CA SER A 169 -1.49 11.27 -15.86
C SER A 169 -2.44 12.17 -15.09
N PRO A 170 -2.07 13.44 -14.80
CA PRO A 170 -2.95 14.37 -14.10
C PRO A 170 -4.30 14.58 -14.80
N GLY A 171 -5.34 14.88 -14.03
CA GLY A 171 -6.68 15.17 -14.53
C GLY A 171 -7.73 14.14 -14.13
N ASN A 172 -8.86 14.14 -14.86
CA ASN A 172 -10.02 13.30 -14.55
C ASN A 172 -10.07 12.06 -15.44
N HIS A 173 -10.27 10.90 -14.83
CA HIS A 173 -10.33 9.61 -15.50
C HIS A 173 -11.59 8.84 -15.12
N ILE A 174 -11.94 7.86 -15.94
CA ILE A 174 -12.81 6.76 -15.55
C ILE A 174 -11.92 5.54 -15.42
N ALA A 175 -11.92 4.91 -14.23
CA ALA A 175 -11.16 3.71 -13.98
C ALA A 175 -11.62 2.59 -14.92
N SER A 176 -10.68 1.79 -15.43
CA SER A 176 -11.03 0.60 -16.21
C SER A 176 -11.07 -0.60 -15.29
N TYR A 177 -12.17 -1.34 -15.30
CA TYR A 177 -12.26 -2.63 -14.64
C TYR A 177 -11.26 -3.63 -15.25
N VAL A 178 -10.56 -4.40 -14.41
CA VAL A 178 -9.59 -5.40 -14.85
C VAL A 178 -10.07 -6.81 -14.50
N ALA A 179 -10.36 -7.06 -13.23
CA ALA A 179 -10.72 -8.40 -12.76
C ALA A 179 -11.35 -8.39 -11.37
N LYS A 180 -12.03 -9.49 -11.05
CA LYS A 180 -12.37 -9.92 -9.69
C LYS A 180 -11.48 -11.10 -9.33
N ILE A 181 -10.78 -11.01 -8.21
CA ILE A 181 -9.88 -12.04 -7.71
C ILE A 181 -10.53 -12.71 -6.50
N GLU A 182 -10.69 -14.03 -6.55
CA GLU A 182 -11.14 -14.82 -5.40
C GLU A 182 -9.98 -15.05 -4.43
N LEU A 183 -10.15 -14.67 -3.18
CA LEU A 183 -9.19 -14.87 -2.10
C LEU A 183 -9.41 -16.24 -1.45
N LYS A 184 -8.33 -16.86 -0.96
CA LYS A 184 -8.36 -18.25 -0.49
C LYS A 184 -9.30 -18.48 0.70
N ASP A 185 -9.36 -17.53 1.64
CA ASP A 185 -10.13 -17.67 2.88
C ASP A 185 -11.06 -16.48 3.10
N LYS A 186 -12.16 -16.71 3.84
CA LYS A 186 -13.18 -15.69 4.18
C LYS A 186 -12.70 -14.55 5.09
N HIS A 187 -11.44 -14.61 5.52
CA HIS A 187 -10.81 -13.62 6.39
C HIS A 187 -9.52 -13.07 5.78
N THR A 188 -9.30 -13.31 4.49
CA THR A 188 -8.19 -12.70 3.74
C THR A 188 -8.65 -11.35 3.22
N LYS A 189 -7.80 -10.33 3.38
CA LYS A 189 -7.99 -8.99 2.84
C LYS A 189 -6.72 -8.56 2.12
N VAL A 190 -6.86 -7.69 1.13
CA VAL A 190 -5.74 -6.99 0.51
C VAL A 190 -5.60 -5.64 1.22
N THR A 191 -4.41 -5.34 1.73
CA THR A 191 -4.09 -4.09 2.46
C THR A 191 -2.79 -3.43 1.97
N SER A 192 -2.14 -4.01 0.95
CA SER A 192 -1.02 -3.42 0.21
C SER A 192 -0.75 -4.30 -1.02
N ALA A 193 -0.14 -3.72 -2.06
CA ALA A 193 0.26 -4.43 -3.26
C ALA A 193 1.55 -3.83 -3.83
N ASP A 194 2.40 -4.67 -4.40
CA ASP A 194 3.64 -4.25 -5.04
C ASP A 194 3.94 -5.15 -6.25
N ILE A 195 4.85 -4.73 -7.12
CA ILE A 195 5.26 -5.43 -8.32
C ILE A 195 6.79 -5.49 -8.43
N SER A 196 7.30 -6.71 -8.65
CA SER A 196 8.67 -6.92 -9.11
C SER A 196 8.65 -7.11 -10.62
N ASP A 197 9.41 -6.30 -11.34
CA ASP A 197 9.63 -6.40 -12.79
C ASP A 197 10.97 -7.06 -13.17
#